data_AF-A0A962SPT2-F1
#
_entry.id   AF-A0A962SPT2-F1
#
_cell.length_a   1.000
_cell.length_b   1.000
_cell.length_c   1.000
_cell.angle_alpha   90.00
_cell.angle_beta   90.00
_cell.angle_gamma   90.00
#
_symmetry.space_group_name_H-M   'P 1'
#
loop_
_entity.id
_entity.type
_entity.pdbx_description
1 polymer ?
#
loop_
_entity_poly.entity_id
_entity_poly.type
_entity_poly.pdbx_seq_one_letter_code
_entity_poly.pdbx_strand_id
1 'polypeptide(L)'
;TSGFIGQVSDMAPFGKAWRGKEETRKEMTLISMAHRTTFTVNGAPSHYTHLIESYIDGLNSRRPALWNIYAPCQPEHAIPDDASEMQSKLAVESRAYPLMVFDPDAGETWAACLSLEGNPAMDADWPTYQLEFEDEEGNRDSMELPMTFADFALTEGRFRKNFRMAPRDTWNEHMVPIAEFLEMEEEEREGLYPFVWGVDKKHHLMRVICSAELVTSTEERRDYWRTIKGLAGLLDKVDPEAIANQVRAETAGKLAAGLYAMLGGGAGGPELSAVLGAAPAVAGAAAPAAATAEGFEPAWIEQPLCTTCDECIDINPKIFAYNDDKKAIVANPKGGPYKDIVRSAEKCPAECIHPGTPWDANEKELDKLIKRAEKYQ
;
A
#
# COMPACT_ATOMS: atom_id res chain seq x y z
N THR A 1 -7.62 -18.36 -18.13
CA THR A 1 -6.21 -18.74 -18.03
C THR A 1 -5.62 -17.90 -16.90
N SER A 2 -4.95 -18.54 -15.94
CA SER A 2 -4.49 -17.92 -14.68
C SER A 2 -3.09 -17.29 -14.75
N GLY A 3 -2.38 -17.44 -15.88
CA GLY A 3 -1.05 -16.84 -16.09
C GLY A 3 -1.09 -15.34 -16.43
N PHE A 4 0.08 -14.73 -16.47
CA PHE A 4 0.29 -13.30 -16.75
C PHE A 4 0.72 -13.04 -18.20
N ILE A 5 0.57 -11.82 -18.68
CA ILE A 5 1.05 -11.41 -20.00
C ILE A 5 2.58 -11.59 -20.07
N GLY A 6 3.08 -12.10 -21.19
CA GLY A 6 4.50 -12.41 -21.39
C GLY A 6 4.99 -13.68 -20.69
N GLN A 7 4.15 -14.34 -19.88
CA GLN A 7 4.53 -15.57 -19.19
C GLN A 7 4.72 -16.72 -20.18
N VAL A 8 5.85 -17.42 -20.06
CA VAL A 8 6.10 -18.65 -20.83
C VAL A 8 5.44 -19.84 -20.14
N SER A 9 4.73 -20.65 -20.91
CA SER A 9 4.13 -21.91 -20.47
C SER A 9 4.03 -22.91 -21.64
N ASP A 10 3.65 -24.15 -21.37
CA ASP A 10 3.48 -25.18 -22.40
C ASP A 10 2.50 -24.76 -23.51
N MET A 11 1.47 -23.98 -23.15
CA MET A 11 0.45 -23.48 -24.09
C MET A 11 0.77 -22.08 -24.63
N ALA A 12 1.84 -21.43 -24.16
CA ALA A 12 2.25 -20.10 -24.59
C ALA A 12 3.78 -20.02 -24.67
N PRO A 13 4.38 -20.55 -25.76
CA PRO A 13 5.83 -20.57 -25.92
C PRO A 13 6.39 -19.18 -26.24
N PHE A 14 7.71 -19.07 -26.15
CA PHE A 14 8.44 -17.85 -26.55
C PHE A 14 9.35 -18.13 -27.74
N GLY A 15 9.13 -17.40 -28.82
CA GLY A 15 9.84 -17.43 -30.09
C GLY A 15 9.70 -16.11 -30.85
N LYS A 16 9.95 -16.14 -32.16
CA LYS A 16 9.92 -14.92 -32.99
C LYS A 16 8.50 -14.38 -33.21
N ALA A 17 7.53 -15.27 -33.37
CA ALA A 17 6.14 -14.93 -33.66
C ALA A 17 5.26 -14.81 -32.40
N TRP A 18 5.62 -15.50 -31.32
CA TRP A 18 4.86 -15.56 -30.07
C TRP A 18 5.80 -15.27 -28.91
N ARG A 19 5.44 -14.39 -27.99
CA ARG A 19 6.30 -13.98 -26.86
C ARG A 19 5.66 -14.27 -25.50
N GLY A 20 5.26 -15.52 -25.28
CA GLY A 20 4.50 -15.90 -24.09
C GLY A 20 3.03 -15.49 -24.18
N LYS A 21 2.30 -15.63 -23.08
CA LYS A 21 0.84 -15.40 -23.06
C LYS A 21 0.47 -13.96 -23.47
N GLU A 22 -0.58 -13.81 -24.26
CA GLU A 22 -1.08 -12.50 -24.73
C GLU A 22 -2.30 -12.03 -23.95
N GLU A 23 -3.14 -12.94 -23.46
CA GLU A 23 -4.38 -12.55 -22.79
C GLU A 23 -4.14 -12.08 -21.36
N THR A 24 -4.91 -11.09 -20.95
CA THR A 24 -5.02 -10.66 -19.55
C THR A 24 -5.39 -11.84 -18.64
N ARG A 25 -4.87 -11.81 -17.41
CA ARG A 25 -5.19 -12.81 -16.40
C ARG A 25 -6.69 -12.77 -16.09
N LYS A 26 -7.32 -13.95 -16.00
CA LYS A 26 -8.71 -14.04 -15.52
C LYS A 26 -8.71 -14.01 -13.99
N GLU A 27 -9.17 -12.92 -13.41
CA GLU A 27 -9.21 -12.75 -11.96
C GLU A 27 -10.39 -13.51 -11.35
N MET A 28 -10.11 -14.71 -10.84
CA MET A 28 -11.13 -15.60 -10.27
C MET A 28 -11.92 -14.93 -9.15
N THR A 29 -11.24 -14.11 -8.36
CA THR A 29 -11.87 -13.40 -7.24
C THR A 29 -12.90 -12.39 -7.72
N LEU A 30 -12.61 -11.58 -8.75
CA LEU A 30 -13.59 -10.67 -9.34
C LEU A 30 -14.79 -11.42 -9.92
N ILE A 31 -14.55 -12.55 -10.59
CA ILE A 31 -15.62 -13.38 -11.16
C ILE A 31 -16.52 -13.94 -10.04
N SER A 32 -15.93 -14.43 -8.96
CA SER A 32 -16.66 -14.93 -7.80
C SER A 32 -17.46 -13.84 -7.10
N MET A 33 -16.86 -12.67 -6.88
CA MET A 33 -17.51 -11.48 -6.31
C MET A 33 -18.71 -11.01 -7.15
N ALA A 34 -18.64 -11.14 -8.48
CA ALA A 34 -19.73 -10.76 -9.38
C ALA A 34 -21.03 -11.56 -9.12
N HIS A 35 -20.94 -12.75 -8.52
CA HIS A 35 -22.12 -13.51 -8.08
C HIS A 35 -22.80 -12.93 -6.83
N ARG A 36 -22.13 -12.04 -6.07
CA ARG A 36 -22.62 -11.33 -4.88
C ARG A 36 -23.06 -12.23 -3.70
N THR A 37 -22.99 -13.54 -3.86
CA THR A 37 -23.47 -14.50 -2.85
C THR A 37 -22.35 -15.30 -2.22
N THR A 38 -21.14 -15.26 -2.77
CA THR A 38 -20.00 -16.11 -2.38
C THR A 38 -19.01 -15.32 -1.54
N PHE A 39 -18.71 -15.80 -0.33
CA PHE A 39 -17.56 -15.33 0.44
C PHE A 39 -16.28 -15.66 -0.33
N THR A 40 -15.49 -14.67 -0.70
CA THR A 40 -14.37 -14.88 -1.63
C THR A 40 -13.08 -14.32 -1.06
N VAL A 41 -12.00 -15.09 -1.15
CA VAL A 41 -10.68 -14.72 -0.66
C VAL A 41 -9.65 -14.84 -1.78
N ASN A 42 -8.80 -13.83 -1.94
CA ASN A 42 -7.52 -13.95 -2.61
C ASN A 42 -6.42 -13.87 -1.56
N GLY A 43 -5.57 -14.90 -1.44
CA GLY A 43 -4.58 -14.99 -0.37
C GLY A 43 -3.25 -15.60 -0.81
N ALA A 44 -2.24 -15.45 0.04
CA ALA A 44 -0.90 -16.00 -0.19
C ALA A 44 -0.36 -16.63 1.11
N PRO A 45 0.38 -17.75 1.05
CA PRO A 45 0.86 -18.46 2.24
C PRO A 45 1.84 -17.63 3.09
N SER A 46 2.56 -16.68 2.49
CA SER A 46 3.41 -15.72 3.23
C SER A 46 2.62 -14.81 4.18
N HIS A 47 1.30 -14.67 3.99
CA HIS A 47 0.42 -13.85 4.84
C HIS A 47 -0.51 -14.76 5.63
N TYR A 48 0.09 -15.61 6.47
CA TYR A 48 -0.61 -16.68 7.19
C TYR A 48 -1.74 -16.17 8.08
N THR A 49 -1.59 -14.99 8.71
CA THR A 49 -2.66 -14.45 9.56
C THR A 49 -3.90 -14.13 8.72
N HIS A 50 -3.75 -13.36 7.63
CA HIS A 50 -4.84 -13.08 6.70
C HIS A 50 -5.49 -14.38 6.21
N LEU A 51 -4.68 -15.39 5.86
CA LEU A 51 -5.20 -16.65 5.37
C LEU A 51 -6.00 -17.41 6.45
N ILE A 52 -5.48 -17.54 7.67
CA ILE A 52 -6.15 -18.25 8.78
C ILE A 52 -7.45 -17.55 9.17
N GLU A 53 -7.42 -16.22 9.36
CA GLU A 53 -8.61 -15.42 9.68
C GLU A 53 -9.67 -15.61 8.60
N SER A 54 -9.29 -15.48 7.32
CA SER A 54 -10.21 -15.66 6.20
C SER A 54 -10.81 -17.07 6.12
N TYR A 55 -10.06 -18.10 6.52
CA TYR A 55 -10.57 -19.48 6.59
C TYR A 55 -11.60 -19.63 7.71
N ILE A 56 -11.32 -19.06 8.89
CA ILE A 56 -12.26 -19.08 10.01
C ILE A 56 -13.57 -18.38 9.60
N ASP A 57 -13.48 -17.19 9.03
CA ASP A 57 -14.65 -16.41 8.63
C ASP A 57 -15.44 -17.11 7.52
N GLY A 58 -14.76 -17.57 6.47
CA GLY A 58 -15.42 -18.25 5.35
C GLY A 58 -16.02 -19.60 5.71
N LEU A 59 -15.42 -20.38 6.62
CA LEU A 59 -16.00 -21.64 7.12
C LEU A 59 -17.20 -21.41 8.05
N ASN A 60 -17.25 -20.27 8.75
CA ASN A 60 -18.39 -19.88 9.57
C ASN A 60 -19.49 -19.15 8.77
N SER A 61 -19.19 -18.74 7.53
CA SER A 61 -20.18 -18.14 6.64
C SER A 61 -21.28 -19.13 6.28
N ARG A 62 -22.53 -18.65 6.16
CA ARG A 62 -23.66 -19.45 5.66
C ARG A 62 -23.77 -19.44 4.13
N ARG A 63 -22.73 -18.95 3.47
CA ARG A 63 -22.65 -18.75 2.02
C ARG A 63 -21.66 -19.73 1.40
N PRO A 64 -21.72 -19.98 0.08
CA PRO A 64 -20.60 -20.58 -0.61
C PRO A 64 -19.32 -19.79 -0.33
N ALA A 65 -18.21 -20.47 -0.08
CA ALA A 65 -16.92 -19.85 0.18
C ALA A 65 -15.88 -20.34 -0.83
N LEU A 66 -15.09 -19.41 -1.37
CA LEU A 66 -14.04 -19.66 -2.35
C LEU A 66 -12.73 -19.03 -1.90
N TRP A 67 -11.66 -19.83 -1.85
CA TRP A 67 -10.30 -19.35 -1.63
C TRP A 67 -9.48 -19.53 -2.91
N ASN A 68 -8.99 -18.43 -3.46
CA ASN A 68 -7.97 -18.39 -4.49
C ASN A 68 -6.63 -18.12 -3.78
N ILE A 69 -5.76 -19.13 -3.73
CA ILE A 69 -4.51 -19.07 -2.98
C ILE A 69 -3.33 -19.13 -3.94
N TYR A 70 -2.38 -18.20 -3.80
CA TYR A 70 -1.13 -18.23 -4.54
C TYR A 70 -0.29 -19.44 -4.11
N ALA A 71 0.10 -20.27 -5.07
CA ALA A 71 0.99 -21.40 -4.87
C ALA A 71 2.18 -21.26 -5.83
N PRO A 72 3.38 -20.92 -5.34
CA PRO A 72 4.58 -20.93 -6.18
C PRO A 72 4.90 -22.37 -6.58
N CYS A 73 5.32 -22.56 -7.84
CA CYS A 73 5.65 -23.87 -8.37
C CYS A 73 7.10 -23.84 -8.84
N GLN A 74 7.97 -24.58 -8.16
CA GLN A 74 9.43 -24.50 -8.32
C GLN A 74 9.88 -24.83 -9.75
N PRO A 75 9.44 -25.95 -10.36
CA PRO A 75 9.85 -26.28 -11.73
C PRO A 75 9.28 -25.28 -12.75
N GLU A 76 7.99 -24.99 -12.67
CA GLU A 76 7.24 -24.21 -13.67
C GLU A 76 7.53 -22.72 -13.59
N HIS A 77 7.77 -22.18 -12.39
CA HIS A 77 8.20 -20.79 -12.22
C HIS A 77 9.72 -20.65 -12.34
N ALA A 78 10.45 -21.77 -12.33
CA ALA A 78 11.90 -21.85 -12.37
C ALA A 78 12.54 -21.00 -11.26
N ILE A 79 12.13 -21.29 -10.03
CA ILE A 79 12.60 -20.69 -8.77
C ILE A 79 13.29 -21.77 -7.91
N PRO A 80 14.15 -21.40 -6.94
CA PRO A 80 14.76 -22.35 -6.01
C PRO A 80 13.74 -23.09 -5.12
N ASP A 81 14.11 -24.29 -4.66
CA ASP A 81 13.22 -25.15 -3.85
C ASP A 81 12.85 -24.55 -2.49
N ASP A 82 13.74 -23.73 -1.93
CA ASP A 82 13.59 -23.02 -0.66
C ASP A 82 12.94 -21.63 -0.79
N ALA A 83 12.62 -21.18 -2.01
CA ALA A 83 12.16 -19.81 -2.26
C ALA A 83 10.64 -19.61 -2.11
N SER A 84 9.88 -20.62 -1.69
CA SER A 84 8.41 -20.59 -1.70
C SER A 84 7.81 -19.43 -0.88
N GLU A 85 8.32 -19.20 0.33
CA GLU A 85 7.84 -18.13 1.20
C GLU A 85 8.17 -16.74 0.64
N MET A 86 9.43 -16.55 0.24
CA MET A 86 9.89 -15.31 -0.38
C MET A 86 9.08 -14.97 -1.64
N GLN A 87 8.87 -15.94 -2.53
CA GLN A 87 8.11 -15.73 -3.76
C GLN A 87 6.64 -15.42 -3.50
N SER A 88 6.05 -16.06 -2.48
CA SER A 88 4.71 -15.72 -2.02
C SER A 88 4.62 -14.29 -1.51
N LYS A 89 5.64 -13.80 -0.77
CA LYS A 89 5.69 -12.40 -0.30
C LYS A 89 5.84 -11.42 -1.46
N LEU A 90 6.79 -11.66 -2.36
CA LEU A 90 7.00 -10.83 -3.55
C LEU A 90 5.77 -10.78 -4.46
N ALA A 91 5.01 -11.86 -4.58
CA ALA A 91 3.77 -11.87 -5.36
C ALA A 91 2.71 -10.89 -4.79
N VAL A 92 2.62 -10.73 -3.48
CA VAL A 92 1.72 -9.75 -2.84
C VAL A 92 2.25 -8.34 -3.01
N GLU A 93 3.53 -8.12 -2.70
CA GLU A 93 4.18 -6.80 -2.73
C GLU A 93 4.16 -6.20 -4.15
N SER A 94 4.45 -7.01 -5.17
CA SER A 94 4.44 -6.61 -6.57
C SER A 94 3.05 -6.49 -7.21
N ARG A 95 1.99 -6.61 -6.41
CA ARG A 95 0.58 -6.66 -6.86
C ARG A 95 0.28 -7.77 -7.87
N ALA A 96 1.17 -8.76 -8.03
CA ALA A 96 0.89 -9.96 -8.84
C ALA A 96 -0.29 -10.75 -8.27
N TYR A 97 -0.43 -10.75 -6.95
CA TYR A 97 -1.46 -11.49 -6.22
C TYR A 97 -1.88 -10.73 -4.94
N PRO A 98 -2.57 -9.59 -5.06
CA PRO A 98 -2.95 -8.77 -3.90
C PRO A 98 -3.94 -9.51 -2.99
N LEU A 99 -3.85 -9.28 -1.68
CA LEU A 99 -4.75 -9.88 -0.71
C LEU A 99 -6.14 -9.23 -0.80
N MET A 100 -7.20 -10.03 -0.71
CA MET A 100 -8.55 -9.48 -0.59
C MET A 100 -9.50 -10.47 0.08
N VAL A 101 -10.46 -9.94 0.82
CA VAL A 101 -11.61 -10.68 1.37
C VAL A 101 -12.87 -9.96 0.95
N PHE A 102 -13.78 -10.69 0.30
CA PHE A 102 -15.11 -10.23 -0.02
C PHE A 102 -16.12 -11.01 0.82
N ASP A 103 -16.78 -10.31 1.74
CA ASP A 103 -17.88 -10.85 2.54
C ASP A 103 -19.21 -10.19 2.13
N PRO A 104 -20.12 -10.94 1.48
CA PRO A 104 -21.44 -10.44 1.13
C PRO A 104 -22.30 -10.00 2.32
N ASP A 105 -21.99 -10.46 3.54
CA ASP A 105 -22.75 -10.11 4.75
C ASP A 105 -22.19 -8.86 5.46
N ALA A 106 -21.05 -8.33 5.02
CA ALA A 106 -20.41 -7.16 5.63
C ALA A 106 -21.02 -5.81 5.23
N GLY A 107 -21.99 -5.78 4.29
CA GLY A 107 -22.72 -4.58 3.89
C GLY A 107 -23.52 -4.74 2.58
N GLU A 108 -24.02 -3.62 2.06
CA GLU A 108 -24.84 -3.60 0.83
C GLU A 108 -24.07 -3.20 -0.44
N THR A 109 -22.93 -2.51 -0.28
CA THR A 109 -22.09 -2.02 -1.38
C THR A 109 -20.81 -2.82 -1.49
N TRP A 110 -20.17 -2.82 -2.68
CA TRP A 110 -18.86 -3.47 -2.84
C TRP A 110 -17.81 -2.87 -1.91
N ALA A 111 -17.83 -1.56 -1.69
CA ALA A 111 -16.93 -0.90 -0.76
C ALA A 111 -17.11 -1.38 0.69
N ALA A 112 -18.34 -1.74 1.09
CA ALA A 112 -18.59 -2.29 2.41
C ALA A 112 -18.23 -3.78 2.52
N CYS A 113 -18.37 -4.53 1.43
CA CYS A 113 -18.14 -5.98 1.37
C CYS A 113 -16.69 -6.38 1.10
N LEU A 114 -15.90 -5.53 0.43
CA LEU A 114 -14.53 -5.82 0.00
C LEU A 114 -13.50 -5.19 0.95
N SER A 115 -12.68 -6.03 1.57
CA SER A 115 -11.49 -5.64 2.33
C SER A 115 -10.23 -5.96 1.54
N LEU A 116 -9.30 -5.00 1.49
CA LEU A 116 -7.94 -5.17 0.97
C LEU A 116 -6.89 -5.15 2.09
N GLU A 117 -7.31 -5.41 3.33
CA GLU A 117 -6.42 -5.39 4.49
C GLU A 117 -5.30 -6.44 4.39
N GLY A 118 -4.13 -6.09 4.92
CA GLY A 118 -2.93 -6.94 4.91
C GLY A 118 -2.02 -6.70 3.71
N ASN A 119 -2.45 -5.93 2.71
CA ASN A 119 -1.55 -5.49 1.64
C ASN A 119 -0.64 -4.35 2.14
N PRO A 120 0.65 -4.35 1.75
CA PRO A 120 1.56 -3.27 2.08
C PRO A 120 1.26 -2.01 1.26
N ALA A 121 1.71 -0.85 1.77
CA ALA A 121 1.67 0.44 1.07
C ALA A 121 0.32 0.76 0.41
N MET A 122 -0.76 0.73 1.20
CA MET A 122 -2.15 0.92 0.71
C MET A 122 -2.39 2.24 -0.03
N ASP A 123 -1.61 3.28 0.27
CA ASP A 123 -1.74 4.61 -0.31
C ASP A 123 -0.92 4.79 -1.60
N ALA A 124 -0.10 3.81 -1.97
CA ALA A 124 0.72 3.81 -3.17
C ALA A 124 0.36 2.65 -4.10
N ASP A 125 0.80 2.75 -5.35
CA ASP A 125 0.67 1.64 -6.30
C ASP A 125 1.63 0.50 -5.93
N TRP A 126 2.86 0.84 -5.55
CA TRP A 126 3.92 -0.10 -5.22
C TRP A 126 4.47 0.15 -3.81
N PRO A 127 4.73 -0.90 -3.01
CA PRO A 127 5.60 -0.77 -1.85
C PRO A 127 7.05 -0.58 -2.29
N THR A 128 7.90 -0.10 -1.38
CA THR A 128 9.33 0.09 -1.64
C THR A 128 10.18 -0.97 -0.93
N TYR A 129 11.37 -1.23 -1.47
CA TYR A 129 12.40 -2.08 -0.89
C TYR A 129 13.77 -1.44 -1.03
N GLN A 130 14.72 -1.84 -0.19
CA GLN A 130 16.11 -1.41 -0.29
C GLN A 130 16.92 -2.40 -1.13
N LEU A 131 17.56 -1.91 -2.17
CA LEU A 131 18.54 -2.65 -2.96
C LEU A 131 19.95 -2.26 -2.53
N GLU A 132 20.67 -3.19 -1.92
CA GLU A 132 22.08 -3.03 -1.54
C GLU A 132 23.00 -3.39 -2.71
N PHE A 133 24.02 -2.57 -2.95
CA PHE A 133 25.01 -2.77 -4.01
C PHE A 133 26.40 -2.26 -3.61
N GLU A 134 27.42 -2.63 -4.37
CA GLU A 134 28.78 -2.09 -4.27
C GLU A 134 29.02 -1.08 -5.39
N ASP A 135 29.57 0.08 -5.03
CA ASP A 135 29.98 1.13 -5.96
C ASP A 135 31.28 0.75 -6.72
N GLU A 136 31.76 1.63 -7.60
CA GLU A 136 32.99 1.37 -8.37
C GLU A 136 34.27 1.36 -7.52
N GLU A 137 34.20 1.89 -6.29
CA GLU A 137 35.30 1.93 -5.32
C GLU A 137 35.25 0.76 -4.32
N GLY A 138 34.20 -0.07 -4.38
CA GLY A 138 33.96 -1.22 -3.50
C GLY A 138 33.30 -0.86 -2.17
N ASN A 139 32.75 0.34 -2.03
CA ASN A 139 31.95 0.73 -0.87
C ASN A 139 30.53 0.20 -1.03
N ARG A 140 29.94 -0.21 0.09
CA ARG A 140 28.52 -0.60 0.14
C ARG A 140 27.65 0.64 0.12
N ASP A 141 26.67 0.63 -0.77
CA ASP A 141 25.65 1.65 -0.90
C ASP A 141 24.27 0.98 -1.06
N SER A 142 23.21 1.76 -0.95
CA SER A 142 21.83 1.27 -1.04
C SER A 142 20.92 2.28 -1.69
N MET A 143 19.91 1.79 -2.43
CA MET A 143 18.87 2.64 -3.01
C MET A 143 17.48 2.08 -2.73
N GLU A 144 16.53 2.99 -2.53
CA GLU A 144 15.13 2.64 -2.32
C GLU A 144 14.42 2.56 -3.68
N LEU A 145 13.76 1.44 -3.95
CA LEU A 145 13.11 1.16 -5.23
C LEU A 145 11.69 0.64 -5.03
N PRO A 146 10.76 0.94 -5.95
CA PRO A 146 9.44 0.34 -5.94
C PRO A 146 9.51 -1.14 -6.33
N MET A 147 8.82 -2.01 -5.58
CA MET A 147 8.62 -3.42 -5.92
C MET A 147 7.48 -3.53 -6.94
N THR A 148 7.80 -3.41 -8.23
CA THR A 148 6.80 -3.55 -9.30
C THR A 148 6.61 -5.01 -9.71
N PHE A 149 5.62 -5.29 -10.56
CA PHE A 149 5.47 -6.62 -11.16
C PHE A 149 6.72 -7.06 -11.95
N ALA A 150 7.45 -6.14 -12.60
CA ALA A 150 8.66 -6.48 -13.33
C ALA A 150 9.80 -6.90 -12.40
N ASP A 151 9.91 -6.30 -11.20
CA ASP A 151 10.88 -6.70 -10.18
C ASP A 151 10.59 -8.14 -9.71
N PHE A 152 9.33 -8.47 -9.43
CA PHE A 152 8.92 -9.84 -9.13
C PHE A 152 9.21 -10.79 -10.30
N ALA A 153 8.85 -10.41 -11.53
CA ALA A 153 9.07 -11.22 -12.72
C ALA A 153 10.56 -11.50 -12.98
N LEU A 154 11.46 -10.59 -12.60
CA LEU A 154 12.91 -10.78 -12.71
C LEU A 154 13.39 -11.97 -11.88
N THR A 155 12.70 -12.28 -10.78
CA THR A 155 13.04 -13.38 -9.88
C THR A 155 12.51 -14.75 -10.35
N GLU A 156 11.65 -14.80 -11.37
CA GLU A 156 11.04 -16.04 -11.85
C GLU A 156 11.52 -16.38 -13.28
N GLY A 157 12.10 -17.57 -13.46
CA GLY A 157 12.64 -18.00 -14.75
C GLY A 157 11.60 -18.10 -15.88
N ARG A 158 10.30 -18.19 -15.56
CA ARG A 158 9.20 -18.17 -16.54
C ARG A 158 9.06 -16.85 -17.31
N PHE A 159 9.68 -15.77 -16.83
CA PHE A 159 9.75 -14.47 -17.54
C PHE A 159 11.14 -14.16 -18.09
N ARG A 160 12.14 -15.01 -17.88
CA ARG A 160 13.56 -14.73 -18.21
C ARG A 160 13.80 -14.22 -19.63
N LYS A 161 12.99 -14.65 -20.60
CA LYS A 161 13.12 -14.24 -22.02
C LYS A 161 12.62 -12.82 -22.32
N ASN A 162 11.87 -12.20 -21.40
CA ASN A 162 11.41 -10.82 -21.47
C ASN A 162 12.45 -9.83 -20.94
N PHE A 163 13.60 -10.31 -20.47
CA PHE A 163 14.65 -9.47 -19.92
C PHE A 163 15.92 -9.48 -20.78
N ARG A 164 16.57 -8.33 -20.87
CA ARG A 164 17.91 -8.20 -21.44
C ARG A 164 18.79 -7.32 -20.56
N MET A 165 19.93 -7.85 -20.14
CA MET A 165 20.92 -7.06 -19.40
C MET A 165 21.56 -6.04 -20.35
N ALA A 166 21.52 -4.75 -20.00
CA ALA A 166 22.20 -3.70 -20.74
C ALA A 166 23.68 -3.62 -20.31
N PRO A 167 24.64 -3.80 -21.23
CA PRO A 167 26.05 -3.55 -20.96
C PRO A 167 26.27 -2.12 -20.45
N ARG A 168 27.18 -1.91 -19.49
CA ARG A 168 27.41 -0.60 -18.85
C ARG A 168 27.75 0.51 -19.85
N ASP A 169 28.46 0.19 -20.92
CA ASP A 169 28.82 1.11 -22.01
C ASP A 169 27.62 1.57 -22.85
N THR A 170 26.48 0.89 -22.76
CA THR A 170 25.24 1.26 -23.46
C THR A 170 24.31 2.14 -22.64
N TRP A 171 24.62 2.41 -21.37
CA TRP A 171 23.77 3.19 -20.49
C TRP A 171 23.66 4.63 -20.97
N ASN A 172 22.41 5.10 -21.07
CA ASN A 172 22.09 6.44 -21.54
C ASN A 172 20.80 6.93 -20.86
N GLU A 173 20.41 8.16 -21.18
CA GLU A 173 19.22 8.85 -20.66
C GLU A 173 17.89 8.29 -21.19
N HIS A 174 17.90 7.57 -22.32
CA HIS A 174 16.69 6.92 -22.84
C HIS A 174 16.32 5.64 -22.07
N MET A 175 17.18 5.18 -21.15
CA MET A 175 16.84 4.07 -20.26
C MET A 175 16.18 4.62 -19.00
N VAL A 176 14.92 4.27 -18.77
CA VAL A 176 14.10 4.81 -17.68
C VAL A 176 13.66 3.68 -16.74
N PRO A 177 13.70 3.87 -15.41
CA PRO A 177 13.14 2.89 -14.48
C PRO A 177 11.68 2.58 -14.80
N ILE A 178 11.29 1.30 -14.78
CA ILE A 178 9.96 0.89 -15.25
C ILE A 178 8.82 1.60 -14.50
N ALA A 179 8.98 1.87 -13.20
CA ALA A 179 7.98 2.58 -12.41
C ALA A 179 7.76 4.02 -12.92
N GLU A 180 8.82 4.73 -13.29
CA GLU A 180 8.74 6.08 -13.87
C GLU A 180 8.17 6.03 -15.29
N PHE A 181 8.60 5.05 -16.09
CA PHE A 181 8.11 4.85 -17.45
C PHE A 181 6.58 4.64 -17.50
N LEU A 182 6.01 3.99 -16.49
CA LEU A 182 4.56 3.75 -16.41
C LEU A 182 3.73 4.99 -16.06
N GLU A 183 4.34 6.02 -15.49
CA GLU A 183 3.67 7.30 -15.18
C GLU A 183 3.74 8.28 -16.37
N MET A 184 4.55 7.98 -17.39
CA MET A 184 4.63 8.77 -18.62
C MET A 184 3.42 8.51 -19.53
N GLU A 185 3.04 9.53 -20.29
CA GLU A 185 2.04 9.42 -21.36
C GLU A 185 2.56 8.58 -22.53
N GLU A 186 1.67 7.99 -23.31
CA GLU A 186 2.04 7.06 -24.39
C GLU A 186 2.99 7.67 -25.43
N GLU A 187 2.82 8.96 -25.73
CA GLU A 187 3.65 9.71 -26.69
C GLU A 187 5.09 9.93 -26.18
N GLU A 188 5.27 10.06 -24.87
CA GLU A 188 6.57 10.31 -24.23
C GLU A 188 7.42 9.03 -24.12
N ARG A 189 6.76 7.87 -24.22
CA ARG A 189 7.41 6.55 -24.13
C ARG A 189 8.19 6.17 -25.40
N GLU A 190 7.99 6.87 -26.52
CA GLU A 190 8.63 6.53 -27.78
C GLU A 190 10.17 6.67 -27.71
N GLY A 191 10.88 5.62 -28.09
CA GLY A 191 12.35 5.60 -28.08
C GLY A 191 12.99 5.39 -26.69
N LEU A 192 12.18 5.26 -25.64
CA LEU A 192 12.65 4.93 -24.29
C LEU A 192 12.72 3.41 -24.07
N TYR A 193 13.62 3.01 -23.17
CA TYR A 193 13.91 1.62 -22.83
C TYR A 193 13.65 1.40 -21.33
N PRO A 194 12.45 0.89 -20.94
CA PRO A 194 12.13 0.64 -19.56
C PRO A 194 13.02 -0.47 -18.98
N PHE A 195 13.48 -0.27 -17.75
CA PHE A 195 14.34 -1.24 -17.08
C PHE A 195 14.02 -1.38 -15.58
N VAL A 196 14.42 -2.51 -15.00
CA VAL A 196 14.49 -2.72 -13.55
C VAL A 196 15.95 -2.80 -13.12
N TRP A 197 16.24 -2.30 -11.91
CA TRP A 197 17.56 -2.46 -11.32
C TRP A 197 17.74 -3.91 -10.86
N GLY A 198 18.96 -4.39 -10.98
CA GLY A 198 19.39 -5.64 -10.37
C GLY A 198 20.82 -5.51 -9.88
N VAL A 199 21.29 -6.57 -9.22
CA VAL A 199 22.69 -6.73 -8.83
C VAL A 199 23.28 -7.98 -9.48
N ASP A 200 24.49 -7.86 -9.98
CA ASP A 200 25.21 -8.99 -10.55
C ASP A 200 25.85 -9.87 -9.46
N LYS A 201 26.55 -10.93 -9.86
CA LYS A 201 27.24 -11.85 -8.95
C LYS A 201 28.40 -11.21 -8.16
N LYS A 202 28.79 -9.98 -8.52
CA LYS A 202 29.84 -9.20 -7.87
C LYS A 202 29.24 -8.03 -7.08
N HIS A 203 27.93 -8.05 -6.81
CA HIS A 203 27.21 -6.99 -6.10
C HIS A 203 27.17 -5.63 -6.83
N HIS A 204 27.47 -5.58 -8.12
CA HIS A 204 27.38 -4.34 -8.88
C HIS A 204 26.00 -4.11 -9.48
N LEU A 205 25.58 -2.85 -9.55
CA LEU A 205 24.34 -2.46 -10.23
C LEU A 205 24.34 -2.84 -11.71
N MET A 206 23.17 -3.29 -12.15
CA MET A 206 22.86 -3.61 -13.54
C MET A 206 21.47 -3.09 -13.93
N ARG A 207 21.36 -2.59 -15.16
CA ARG A 207 20.06 -2.25 -15.79
C ARG A 207 19.55 -3.45 -16.57
N VAL A 208 18.38 -3.96 -16.21
CA VAL A 208 17.73 -5.07 -16.92
C VAL A 208 16.54 -4.54 -17.72
N ILE A 209 16.74 -4.42 -19.03
CA ILE A 209 15.72 -3.93 -19.96
C ILE A 209 14.54 -4.90 -20.00
N CYS A 210 13.34 -4.34 -19.89
CA CYS A 210 12.07 -5.05 -19.94
C CYS A 210 11.52 -5.08 -21.37
N SER A 211 10.93 -6.20 -21.79
CA SER A 211 10.20 -6.27 -23.05
C SER A 211 8.86 -5.55 -22.98
N ALA A 212 8.29 -5.22 -24.14
CA ALA A 212 6.97 -4.58 -24.22
C ALA A 212 5.89 -5.41 -23.51
N GLU A 213 5.94 -6.74 -23.63
CA GLU A 213 4.97 -7.64 -23.00
C GLU A 213 5.05 -7.55 -21.46
N LEU A 214 6.26 -7.38 -20.92
CA LEU A 214 6.44 -7.22 -19.48
C LEU A 214 6.00 -5.84 -18.98
N VAL A 215 6.21 -4.80 -19.77
CA VAL A 215 5.68 -3.45 -19.49
C VAL A 215 4.16 -3.50 -19.43
N THR A 216 3.49 -4.08 -20.44
CA THR A 216 2.03 -4.27 -20.46
C THR A 216 1.55 -5.09 -19.26
N SER A 217 2.27 -6.16 -18.89
CA SER A 217 1.93 -6.97 -17.72
C SER A 217 2.03 -6.17 -16.42
N THR A 218 3.03 -5.29 -16.30
CA THR A 218 3.25 -4.45 -15.12
C THR A 218 2.20 -3.34 -15.01
N GLU A 219 1.88 -2.68 -16.12
CA GLU A 219 0.80 -1.71 -16.22
C GLU A 219 -0.54 -2.34 -15.84
N GLU A 220 -0.85 -3.52 -16.37
CA GLU A 220 -2.10 -4.21 -16.06
C GLU A 220 -2.22 -4.62 -14.58
N ARG A 221 -1.10 -4.99 -13.92
CA ARG A 221 -1.12 -5.27 -12.47
C ARG A 221 -1.37 -4.02 -11.63
N ARG A 222 -0.79 -2.87 -12.03
CA ARG A 222 -1.07 -1.56 -11.41
C ARG A 222 -2.54 -1.21 -11.57
N ASP A 223 -3.07 -1.33 -12.77
CA ASP A 223 -4.44 -0.97 -13.09
C ASP A 223 -5.43 -1.90 -12.40
N TYR A 224 -5.10 -3.19 -12.26
CA TYR A 224 -5.86 -4.13 -11.44
C TYR A 224 -5.87 -3.72 -9.95
N TRP A 225 -4.72 -3.33 -9.39
CA TRP A 225 -4.63 -2.82 -8.02
C TRP A 225 -5.51 -1.57 -7.82
N ARG A 226 -5.42 -0.59 -8.73
CA ARG A 226 -6.28 0.60 -8.73
C ARG A 226 -7.76 0.22 -8.85
N THR A 227 -8.11 -0.72 -9.72
CA THR A 227 -9.48 -1.22 -9.89
C THR A 227 -10.04 -1.78 -8.58
N ILE A 228 -9.32 -2.69 -7.91
CA ILE A 228 -9.81 -3.27 -6.65
C ILE A 228 -9.85 -2.26 -5.51
N LYS A 229 -8.94 -1.27 -5.48
CA LYS A 229 -9.02 -0.12 -4.55
C LYS A 229 -10.29 0.70 -4.80
N GLY A 230 -10.64 0.95 -6.06
CA GLY A 230 -11.87 1.66 -6.42
C GLY A 230 -13.11 0.91 -5.96
N LEU A 231 -13.15 -0.40 -6.20
CA LEU A 231 -14.24 -1.28 -5.73
C LEU A 231 -14.36 -1.31 -4.21
N ALA A 232 -13.25 -1.24 -3.49
CA ALA A 232 -13.19 -1.17 -2.03
C ALA A 232 -13.52 0.24 -1.48
N GLY A 233 -13.79 1.23 -2.32
CA GLY A 233 -14.05 2.62 -1.90
C GLY A 233 -12.82 3.28 -1.26
N LEU A 234 -11.62 2.89 -1.69
CA LEU A 234 -10.34 3.40 -1.20
C LEU A 234 -9.69 4.43 -2.13
N LEU A 235 -10.27 4.65 -3.31
CA LEU A 235 -9.93 5.79 -4.17
C LEU A 235 -10.78 7.00 -3.76
N ASP A 236 -10.18 8.18 -3.76
CA ASP A 236 -10.87 9.46 -3.56
C ASP A 236 -11.68 9.57 -2.28
N LYS A 237 -11.09 9.20 -1.14
CA LYS A 237 -11.62 9.61 0.17
C LYS A 237 -11.44 11.11 0.33
N VAL A 238 -12.39 11.85 -0.23
CA VAL A 238 -12.55 13.27 0.02
C VAL A 238 -12.89 13.45 1.49
N ASP A 239 -11.97 14.04 2.26
CA ASP A 239 -12.26 14.49 3.63
C ASP A 239 -13.27 15.66 3.54
N PRO A 240 -14.55 15.45 3.90
CA PRO A 240 -15.56 16.48 3.77
C PRO A 240 -15.28 17.66 4.69
N GLU A 241 -14.58 17.44 5.81
CA GLU A 241 -14.25 18.45 6.79
C GLU A 241 -13.09 19.32 6.31
N ALA A 242 -12.06 18.71 5.70
CA ALA A 242 -11.00 19.45 5.02
C ALA A 242 -11.55 20.32 3.87
N ILE A 243 -12.44 19.79 3.03
CA ILE A 243 -13.09 20.59 1.99
C ILE A 243 -13.96 21.69 2.59
N ALA A 244 -14.78 21.39 3.61
CA ALA A 244 -15.61 22.40 4.26
C ALA A 244 -14.76 23.51 4.90
N ASN A 245 -13.61 23.18 5.44
CA ASN A 245 -12.66 24.15 6.01
C ASN A 245 -12.00 25.00 4.91
N GLN A 246 -11.58 24.38 3.82
CA GLN A 246 -11.00 25.08 2.67
C GLN A 246 -12.02 26.03 2.01
N VAL A 247 -13.24 25.56 1.78
CA VAL A 247 -14.34 26.37 1.23
C VAL A 247 -14.71 27.51 2.18
N ARG A 248 -14.75 27.27 3.50
CA ARG A 248 -14.98 28.34 4.49
C ARG A 248 -13.88 29.39 4.45
N ALA A 249 -12.62 28.98 4.42
CA ALA A 249 -11.48 29.89 4.34
C ALA A 249 -11.48 30.70 3.03
N GLU A 250 -11.75 30.05 1.90
CA GLU A 250 -11.81 30.70 0.59
C GLU A 250 -12.99 31.67 0.48
N THR A 251 -14.15 31.29 1.02
CA THR A 251 -15.35 32.15 1.06
C THR A 251 -15.13 33.36 1.98
N ALA A 252 -14.49 33.17 3.14
CA ALA A 252 -14.11 34.27 4.02
C ALA A 252 -13.13 35.23 3.33
N GLY A 253 -12.14 34.70 2.61
CA GLY A 253 -11.20 35.51 1.82
C GLY A 253 -11.89 36.31 0.71
N LYS A 254 -12.81 35.68 -0.04
CA LYS A 254 -13.60 36.34 -1.10
C LYS A 254 -14.54 37.40 -0.54
N LEU A 255 -15.18 37.15 0.60
CA LEU A 255 -16.03 38.14 1.28
C LEU A 255 -15.22 39.32 1.81
N ALA A 256 -14.05 39.07 2.43
CA ALA A 256 -13.16 40.12 2.89
C ALA A 256 -12.64 40.98 1.73
N ALA A 257 -12.24 40.36 0.62
CA ALA A 257 -11.82 41.07 -0.59
C ALA A 257 -12.96 41.88 -1.23
N GLY A 258 -14.18 41.32 -1.27
CA GLY A 258 -15.37 42.01 -1.77
C GLY A 258 -15.79 43.20 -0.90
N LEU A 259 -15.73 43.05 0.42
CA LEU A 259 -15.96 44.14 1.38
C LEU A 259 -14.89 45.22 1.26
N TYR A 260 -13.62 44.84 1.11
CA TYR A 260 -12.53 45.78 0.89
C TYR A 260 -12.68 46.55 -0.43
N ALA A 261 -13.13 45.89 -1.50
CA ALA A 261 -13.43 46.52 -2.78
C ALA A 261 -14.63 47.49 -2.70
N MET A 262 -15.64 47.19 -1.87
CA MET A 262 -16.77 48.09 -1.63
C MET A 262 -16.43 49.27 -0.70
N LEU A 263 -15.54 49.08 0.28
CA LEU A 263 -15.06 50.13 1.18
C LEU A 263 -13.99 51.03 0.53
N GLY A 264 -13.25 50.54 -0.46
CA GLY A 264 -12.29 51.32 -1.24
C GLY A 264 -12.90 52.38 -2.16
N GLY A 265 -14.24 52.42 -2.27
CA GLY A 265 -14.99 53.37 -3.10
C GLY A 265 -15.44 54.67 -2.41
N GLY A 266 -15.16 54.88 -1.12
CA GLY A 266 -15.60 56.11 -0.44
C GLY A 266 -15.04 56.26 0.97
N ALA A 267 -14.37 57.38 1.19
CA ALA A 267 -13.63 57.76 2.39
C ALA A 267 -14.35 57.49 3.73
N GLY A 268 -13.65 56.90 4.71
CA GLY A 268 -14.11 56.88 6.10
C GLY A 268 -13.41 55.93 7.08
N GLY A 269 -12.21 56.30 7.54
CA GLY A 269 -11.77 56.14 8.94
C GLY A 269 -11.32 54.76 9.48
N PRO A 270 -10.51 54.75 10.57
CA PRO A 270 -9.68 53.62 11.00
C PRO A 270 -10.36 52.70 12.03
N GLU A 271 -11.59 52.23 11.75
CA GLU A 271 -12.33 51.35 12.69
C GLU A 271 -12.47 49.88 12.26
N LEU A 272 -11.93 49.46 11.10
CA LEU A 272 -12.00 48.05 10.70
C LEU A 272 -10.84 47.19 11.23
N SER A 273 -9.80 47.81 11.79
CA SER A 273 -8.67 47.06 12.37
C SER A 273 -9.05 46.30 13.64
N ALA A 274 -10.17 46.67 14.28
CA ALA A 274 -10.71 46.00 15.47
C ALA A 274 -11.54 44.74 15.15
N VAL A 275 -12.05 44.58 13.92
CA VAL A 275 -12.86 43.42 13.52
C VAL A 275 -12.01 42.32 12.86
N LEU A 276 -10.84 42.67 12.33
CA LEU A 276 -9.89 41.75 11.70
C LEU A 276 -8.76 41.28 12.64
N GLY A 277 -8.80 41.68 13.91
CA GLY A 277 -7.74 41.41 14.91
C GLY A 277 -7.76 40.04 15.58
N ALA A 278 -8.57 39.08 15.10
CA ALA A 278 -8.62 37.72 15.66
C ALA A 278 -8.10 36.68 14.64
N ALA A 279 -6.84 36.80 14.26
CA ALA A 279 -6.07 35.71 13.66
C ALA A 279 -4.82 35.49 14.54
N PRO A 280 -4.55 34.26 15.05
CA PRO A 280 -3.39 34.05 15.89
C PRO A 280 -2.13 34.14 15.04
N ALA A 281 -1.16 34.93 15.52
CA ALA A 281 0.20 34.94 15.00
C ALA A 281 0.92 33.65 15.40
N VAL A 282 1.50 32.96 14.41
CA VAL A 282 2.44 31.86 14.64
C VAL A 282 3.84 32.45 14.72
N ALA A 283 4.47 32.38 15.90
CA ALA A 283 5.91 32.49 16.06
C ALA A 283 6.39 31.73 17.30
N GLY A 284 7.30 30.78 17.09
CA GLY A 284 8.40 30.46 18.00
C GLY A 284 8.08 29.68 19.29
N ALA A 285 8.36 28.38 19.22
CA ALA A 285 8.57 27.42 20.30
C ALA A 285 8.91 27.96 21.71
N ALA A 286 8.05 27.59 22.67
CA ALA A 286 8.42 26.95 23.94
C ALA A 286 7.17 26.22 24.46
N ALA A 287 7.29 24.90 24.65
CA ALA A 287 6.18 24.00 24.96
C ALA A 287 5.50 24.33 26.30
N PRO A 288 4.16 24.47 26.33
CA PRO A 288 3.36 24.27 27.53
C PRO A 288 2.63 22.93 27.47
N ALA A 289 2.46 22.33 28.65
CA ALA A 289 1.78 21.06 28.87
C ALA A 289 0.39 21.00 28.23
N ALA A 290 0.09 19.85 27.64
CA ALA A 290 -1.12 19.55 26.89
C ALA A 290 -2.39 19.78 27.72
N ALA A 291 -3.32 20.56 27.15
CA ALA A 291 -4.72 20.50 27.49
C ALA A 291 -5.34 19.27 26.80
N THR A 292 -5.86 18.35 27.59
CA THR A 292 -6.57 17.14 27.18
C THR A 292 -7.84 17.50 26.41
N ALA A 293 -7.99 16.98 25.19
CA ALA A 293 -9.31 16.82 24.59
C ALA A 293 -10.04 15.75 25.41
N GLU A 294 -11.18 16.11 26.02
CA GLU A 294 -12.00 15.17 26.78
C GLU A 294 -12.41 13.98 25.89
N GLY A 295 -11.89 12.78 26.18
CA GLY A 295 -12.35 11.51 25.61
C GLY A 295 -11.34 10.69 24.78
N PHE A 296 -10.19 11.26 24.39
CA PHE A 296 -9.17 10.51 23.64
C PHE A 296 -7.99 10.10 24.55
N GLU A 297 -7.87 8.81 24.81
CA GLU A 297 -6.74 8.18 25.48
C GLU A 297 -5.85 7.52 24.41
N PRO A 298 -4.61 8.01 24.21
CA PRO A 298 -3.76 7.46 23.16
C PRO A 298 -3.29 6.05 23.53
N ALA A 299 -3.12 5.21 22.50
CA ALA A 299 -2.49 3.92 22.66
C ALA A 299 -1.07 4.06 23.23
N TRP A 300 -0.65 3.10 24.06
CA TRP A 300 0.67 3.07 24.66
C TRP A 300 1.19 1.63 24.81
N ILE A 301 2.50 1.48 25.04
CA ILE A 301 3.16 0.18 25.19
C ILE A 301 3.87 0.12 26.54
N GLU A 302 3.65 -0.95 27.29
CA GLU A 302 4.46 -1.32 28.45
C GLU A 302 5.86 -1.76 27.99
N GLN A 303 6.72 -0.78 27.71
CA GLN A 303 8.07 -0.99 27.17
C GLN A 303 8.90 -2.04 27.93
N PRO A 304 8.83 -2.18 29.27
CA PRO A 304 9.59 -3.22 29.99
C PRO A 304 9.22 -4.65 29.59
N LEU A 305 7.99 -4.88 29.10
CA LEU A 305 7.50 -6.19 28.70
C LEU A 305 7.69 -6.49 27.21
N CYS A 306 7.96 -5.47 26.40
CA CYS A 306 8.12 -5.63 24.96
C CYS A 306 9.26 -6.60 24.61
N THR A 307 8.94 -7.63 23.82
CA THR A 307 9.87 -8.67 23.37
C THR A 307 10.50 -8.41 22.00
N THR A 308 10.19 -7.28 21.35
CA THR A 308 10.77 -6.89 20.04
C THR A 308 10.50 -7.95 18.96
N CYS A 309 9.22 -8.35 18.82
CA CYS A 309 8.78 -9.39 17.87
C CYS A 309 8.31 -8.85 16.52
N ASP A 310 8.44 -7.54 16.26
CA ASP A 310 8.08 -6.82 15.03
C ASP A 310 6.58 -6.79 14.64
N GLU A 311 5.75 -7.67 15.19
CA GLU A 311 4.35 -7.86 14.79
C GLU A 311 3.52 -6.57 14.74
N CYS A 312 3.63 -5.67 15.75
CA CYS A 312 2.89 -4.40 15.75
C CYS A 312 3.35 -3.41 14.67
N ILE A 313 4.63 -3.40 14.33
CA ILE A 313 5.20 -2.54 13.29
C ILE A 313 4.82 -3.10 11.92
N ASP A 314 4.83 -4.42 11.75
CA ASP A 314 4.37 -5.09 10.54
C ASP A 314 2.87 -4.86 10.28
N ILE A 315 2.05 -4.76 11.34
CA ILE A 315 0.63 -4.41 11.23
C ILE A 315 0.45 -2.97 10.76
N ASN A 316 1.10 -2.00 11.42
CA ASN A 316 1.01 -0.60 10.99
C ASN A 316 2.27 0.21 11.37
N PRO A 317 3.21 0.42 10.43
CA PRO A 317 4.44 1.16 10.67
C PRO A 317 4.23 2.68 10.78
N LYS A 318 3.01 3.17 10.49
CA LYS A 318 2.65 4.59 10.75
C LYS A 318 2.25 4.82 12.20
N ILE A 319 1.82 3.77 12.91
CA ILE A 319 1.42 3.86 14.33
C ILE A 319 2.58 3.48 15.24
N PHE A 320 3.27 2.38 14.91
CA PHE A 320 4.34 1.81 15.74
C PHE A 320 5.71 1.99 15.10
N ALA A 321 6.72 2.27 15.92
CA ALA A 321 8.11 2.33 15.50
C ALA A 321 9.03 1.82 16.61
N TYR A 322 10.30 1.62 16.29
CA TYR A 322 11.33 1.36 17.30
C TYR A 322 11.91 2.65 17.85
N ASN A 323 12.16 2.67 19.17
CA ASN A 323 13.03 3.67 19.80
C ASN A 323 14.51 3.25 19.69
N ASP A 324 15.40 4.10 20.21
CA ASP A 324 16.86 3.88 20.20
C ASP A 324 17.29 2.60 20.94
N ASP A 325 16.50 2.16 21.93
CA ASP A 325 16.72 0.93 22.70
C ASP A 325 16.16 -0.34 22.02
N LYS A 326 15.68 -0.22 20.77
CA LYS A 326 15.01 -1.30 20.02
C LYS A 326 13.78 -1.87 20.74
N LYS A 327 13.04 -1.00 21.43
CA LYS A 327 11.72 -1.29 22.00
C LYS A 327 10.64 -0.61 21.18
N ALA A 328 9.55 -1.33 20.94
CA ALA A 328 8.42 -0.78 20.21
C ALA A 328 7.79 0.38 21.01
N ILE A 329 7.44 1.44 20.30
CA ILE A 329 6.74 2.62 20.82
C ILE A 329 5.57 2.97 19.91
N VAL A 330 4.57 3.66 20.48
CA VAL A 330 3.52 4.29 19.68
C VAL A 330 4.07 5.64 19.18
N ALA A 331 4.47 5.67 17.92
CA ALA A 331 5.02 6.87 17.27
C ALA A 331 3.91 7.86 16.90
N ASN A 332 2.78 7.37 16.41
CA ASN A 332 1.62 8.19 16.08
C ASN A 332 0.31 7.43 16.34
N PRO A 333 -0.39 7.67 17.46
CA PRO A 333 -1.64 6.99 17.79
C PRO A 333 -2.80 7.33 16.83
N LYS A 334 -2.61 8.32 15.93
CA LYS A 334 -3.55 8.70 14.87
C LYS A 334 -3.04 8.32 13.47
N GLY A 335 -1.98 7.49 13.39
CA GLY A 335 -1.33 7.11 12.14
C GLY A 335 -2.13 6.12 11.27
N GLY A 336 -3.21 5.57 11.80
CA GLY A 336 -4.08 4.61 11.13
C GLY A 336 -5.39 4.36 11.91
N PRO A 337 -6.22 3.44 11.43
CA PRO A 337 -7.50 3.09 12.08
C PRO A 337 -7.28 2.41 13.44
N TYR A 338 -8.23 2.58 14.36
CA TYR A 338 -8.21 2.00 15.71
C TYR A 338 -8.13 0.48 15.67
N LYS A 339 -8.73 -0.17 14.67
CA LYS A 339 -8.61 -1.63 14.50
C LYS A 339 -7.17 -2.12 14.42
N ASP A 340 -6.25 -1.35 13.84
CA ASP A 340 -4.85 -1.76 13.70
C ASP A 340 -4.15 -1.76 15.07
N ILE A 341 -4.56 -0.84 15.95
CA ILE A 341 -4.09 -0.78 17.34
C ILE A 341 -4.63 -1.97 18.14
N VAL A 342 -5.94 -2.24 18.05
CA VAL A 342 -6.58 -3.37 18.73
C VAL A 342 -5.99 -4.70 18.27
N ARG A 343 -5.80 -4.86 16.95
CA ARG A 343 -5.17 -6.07 16.38
C ARG A 343 -3.72 -6.21 16.83
N SER A 344 -2.99 -5.10 16.94
CA SER A 344 -1.61 -5.11 17.46
C SER A 344 -1.58 -5.59 18.91
N ALA A 345 -2.52 -5.16 19.75
CA ALA A 345 -2.65 -5.65 21.13
C ALA A 345 -3.02 -7.13 21.22
N GLU A 346 -3.95 -7.60 20.38
CA GLU A 346 -4.35 -9.01 20.33
C GLU A 346 -3.21 -9.94 19.90
N LYS A 347 -2.36 -9.46 19.00
CA LYS A 347 -1.23 -10.23 18.46
C LYS A 347 0.07 -10.07 19.24
N CYS A 348 0.14 -9.14 20.19
CA CYS A 348 1.32 -8.92 20.99
C CYS A 348 1.60 -10.16 21.88
N PRO A 349 2.70 -10.91 21.67
CA PRO A 349 3.00 -12.10 22.47
C PRO A 349 3.23 -11.78 23.95
N ALA A 350 3.61 -10.53 24.25
CA ALA A 350 3.83 -10.03 25.60
C ALA A 350 2.57 -9.39 26.22
N GLU A 351 1.46 -9.30 25.47
CA GLU A 351 0.23 -8.60 25.86
C GLU A 351 0.51 -7.18 26.43
N CYS A 352 1.51 -6.48 25.88
CA CYS A 352 2.03 -5.23 26.45
C CYS A 352 1.58 -3.96 25.71
N ILE A 353 0.62 -4.07 24.80
CA ILE A 353 0.10 -2.95 24.01
C ILE A 353 -1.30 -2.63 24.50
N HIS A 354 -1.51 -1.37 24.88
CA HIS A 354 -2.76 -0.86 25.41
C HIS A 354 -3.42 0.05 24.37
N PRO A 355 -4.58 -0.33 23.79
CA PRO A 355 -5.14 0.41 22.67
C PRO A 355 -5.67 1.82 22.98
N GLY A 356 -5.99 2.13 24.24
CA GLY A 356 -6.61 3.40 24.62
C GLY A 356 -8.03 3.54 24.03
N THR A 357 -8.41 4.74 23.56
CA THR A 357 -9.71 4.97 22.91
C THR A 357 -9.55 5.31 21.42
N PRO A 358 -10.57 5.02 20.59
CA PRO A 358 -10.53 5.35 19.17
C PRO A 358 -10.49 6.86 18.94
N TRP A 359 -9.63 7.30 18.02
CA TRP A 359 -9.56 8.70 17.63
C TRP A 359 -10.59 9.07 16.54
N ASP A 360 -10.99 8.11 15.68
CA ASP A 360 -12.03 8.27 14.66
C ASP A 360 -13.32 7.58 15.11
N ALA A 361 -14.32 8.39 15.47
CA ALA A 361 -15.62 7.91 15.93
C ALA A 361 -16.47 7.27 14.81
N ASN A 362 -16.09 7.42 13.53
CA ASN A 362 -16.84 6.91 12.39
C ASN A 362 -16.26 5.60 11.83
N GLU A 363 -15.29 4.99 12.51
CA GLU A 363 -14.68 3.76 12.07
C GLU A 363 -15.69 2.61 11.99
N LYS A 364 -15.60 1.79 10.94
CA LYS A 364 -16.50 0.66 10.73
C LYS A 364 -16.34 -0.34 11.89
N GLU A 365 -17.47 -0.81 12.42
CA GLU A 365 -17.52 -1.79 13.52
C GLU A 365 -16.88 -1.33 14.84
N LEU A 366 -16.82 -0.02 15.09
CA LEU A 366 -16.17 0.57 16.26
C LEU A 366 -16.60 -0.06 17.60
N ASP A 367 -17.88 -0.30 17.82
CA ASP A 367 -18.39 -0.93 19.05
C ASP A 367 -17.78 -2.32 19.30
N LYS A 368 -17.56 -3.10 18.23
CA LYS A 368 -16.93 -4.42 18.33
C LYS A 368 -15.43 -4.28 18.65
N LEU A 369 -14.77 -3.28 18.06
CA LEU A 369 -13.36 -3.00 18.29
C LEU A 369 -13.11 -2.51 19.72
N ILE A 370 -13.94 -1.61 20.24
CA ILE A 370 -13.88 -1.16 21.64
C ILE A 370 -14.03 -2.35 22.58
N LYS A 371 -15.03 -3.21 22.35
CA LYS A 371 -15.24 -4.41 23.17
C LYS A 371 -14.06 -5.39 23.14
N ARG A 372 -13.39 -5.54 21.98
CA ARG A 372 -12.17 -6.35 21.86
C ARG A 372 -10.99 -5.73 22.62
N ALA A 373 -10.88 -4.41 22.57
CA ALA A 373 -9.84 -3.65 23.26
C ALA A 373 -9.95 -3.71 24.79
N GLU A 374 -11.15 -3.92 25.36
CA GLU A 374 -11.38 -3.95 26.83
C GLU A 374 -10.46 -4.92 27.59
N LYS A 375 -10.02 -6.02 26.97
CA LYS A 375 -9.09 -6.98 27.60
C LYS A 375 -7.68 -6.39 27.79
N TYR A 376 -7.34 -5.36 27.02
CA TYR A 376 -6.00 -4.78 26.88
C TYR A 376 -5.97 -3.31 27.32
N GLN A 377 -6.88 -2.87 28.19
CA GLN A 377 -6.89 -1.51 28.76
C GLN A 377 -6.11 -1.42 30.06
#